data_AF-A0A225WI64-F1
#
_entry.id   AF-A0A225WI64-F1
#
_cell.length_a   1.000
_cell.length_b   1.000
_cell.length_c   1.000
_cell.angle_alpha   90.00
_cell.angle_beta   90.00
_cell.angle_gamma   90.00
#
_symmetry.space_group_name_H-M   'P 1'
#
loop_
_entity.id
_entity.type
_entity.pdbx_description
1 polymer ?
#
loop_
_entity_poly.entity_id
_entity_poly.type
_entity_poly.pdbx_seq_one_letter_code
_entity_poly.pdbx_strand_id
1 'polypeptide(L)'
;MFLFRAQDLRLSSQEDLSNTLRVYTARSFPGMIGSIDCMKWSWKNCPSAWRRAFQNVSRDDTVVLEAVATADLHIWLSFVEY
;
A
#
# COMPACT_ATOMS: atom_id res chain seq x y z
N MET A 1 -18.26 -9.13 8.63
CA MET A 1 -17.20 -8.84 9.62
C MET A 1 -15.99 -9.66 9.20
N PHE A 2 -14.97 -9.04 8.61
CA PHE A 2 -13.72 -9.73 8.27
C PHE A 2 -12.80 -9.67 9.50
N LEU A 3 -12.39 -10.84 10.02
CA LEU A 3 -11.43 -10.95 11.11
C LEU A 3 -10.03 -11.04 10.51
N PHE A 4 -9.22 -10.00 10.72
CA PHE A 4 -7.80 -10.00 10.38
C PHE A 4 -6.99 -10.60 11.54
N ARG A 5 -6.00 -11.44 11.22
CA ARG A 5 -5.02 -11.99 12.16
C ARG A 5 -3.83 -11.04 12.30
N ALA A 6 -3.07 -11.16 13.39
CA ALA A 6 -1.88 -10.33 13.62
C ALA A 6 -0.85 -10.43 12.47
N GLN A 7 -0.72 -11.62 11.87
CA GLN A 7 0.15 -11.86 10.71
C GLN A 7 -0.32 -11.13 9.43
N ASP A 8 -1.60 -10.75 9.36
CA ASP A 8 -2.19 -10.03 8.23
C ASP A 8 -1.97 -8.50 8.36
N LEU A 9 -1.51 -8.02 9.53
CA LEU A 9 -1.28 -6.60 9.85
C LEU A 9 0.22 -6.29 9.96
N ARG A 10 1.03 -6.76 8.99
CA ARG A 10 2.47 -6.51 8.93
C ARG A 10 2.86 -5.80 7.64
N LEU A 11 4.00 -5.09 7.66
CA LEU A 11 4.61 -4.57 6.44
C LEU A 11 5.02 -5.72 5.53
N SER A 12 4.86 -5.53 4.22
CA SER A 12 5.37 -6.44 3.21
C SER A 12 6.88 -6.57 3.34
N SER A 13 7.38 -7.79 3.40
CA SER A 13 8.80 -8.08 3.25
C SER A 13 9.15 -8.20 1.76
N GLN A 14 10.45 -8.12 1.45
CA GLN A 14 10.94 -8.37 0.09
C GLN A 14 10.62 -9.80 -0.39
N GLU A 15 10.53 -10.75 0.54
CA GLU A 15 10.16 -12.14 0.24
C GLU A 15 8.69 -12.25 -0.21
N ASP A 16 7.78 -11.51 0.43
CA ASP A 16 6.36 -11.47 0.05
C ASP A 16 6.18 -10.94 -1.38
N LEU A 17 6.96 -9.91 -1.74
CA LEU A 17 7.00 -9.34 -3.07
C LEU A 17 7.54 -10.34 -4.10
N SER A 18 8.66 -11.00 -3.81
CA SER A 18 9.24 -12.02 -4.70
C SER A 18 8.29 -13.21 -4.91
N ASN A 19 7.62 -13.66 -3.84
CA ASN A 19 6.63 -14.73 -3.92
C ASN A 19 5.44 -14.34 -4.80
N THR A 20 4.92 -13.13 -4.61
CA THR A 20 3.83 -12.56 -5.41
C THR A 20 4.20 -12.50 -6.89
N LEU A 21 5.37 -11.95 -7.23
CA LEU A 21 5.86 -11.86 -8.61
C LEU A 21 6.04 -13.24 -9.25
N ARG A 22 6.54 -14.23 -8.48
CA ARG A 22 6.68 -15.61 -8.95
C ARG A 22 5.33 -16.23 -9.31
N VAL A 23 4.31 -16.05 -8.45
CA VAL A 23 2.95 -16.55 -8.69
C VAL A 23 2.34 -15.91 -9.93
N TYR A 24 2.47 -14.59 -10.10
CA TYR A 24 1.94 -13.91 -11.27
C TYR A 24 2.65 -14.28 -12.56
N THR A 25 3.98 -14.41 -12.52
CA THR A 25 4.76 -14.91 -13.66
C THR A 25 4.32 -16.31 -14.07
N ALA A 26 4.12 -17.22 -13.11
CA ALA A 26 3.66 -18.59 -13.39
C ALA A 26 2.25 -18.64 -13.99
N ARG A 27 1.42 -17.63 -13.74
CA ARG A 27 0.08 -17.48 -14.33
C ARG A 27 0.08 -16.72 -15.65
N SER A 28 1.25 -16.47 -16.25
CA SER A 28 1.42 -15.66 -17.48
C SER A 28 1.00 -14.19 -17.33
N PHE A 29 1.04 -13.66 -16.12
CA PHE A 29 0.84 -12.25 -15.80
C PHE A 29 2.11 -11.58 -15.23
N PRO A 30 3.26 -11.66 -15.91
CA PRO A 30 4.51 -11.10 -15.40
C PRO A 30 4.36 -9.59 -15.15
N GLY A 31 4.60 -9.17 -13.92
CA GLY A 31 4.53 -7.75 -13.53
C GLY A 31 3.15 -7.24 -13.11
N MET A 32 2.13 -8.09 -12.95
CA MET A 32 0.84 -7.66 -12.36
C MET A 32 0.93 -7.44 -10.85
N ILE A 33 1.66 -6.41 -10.43
CA ILE A 33 1.43 -5.77 -9.13
C ILE A 33 0.66 -4.51 -9.45
N GLY A 34 -0.67 -4.67 -9.52
CA GLY A 34 -1.58 -3.58 -9.80
C GLY A 34 -2.11 -2.98 -8.51
N SER A 35 -2.02 -1.66 -8.40
CA SER A 35 -2.88 -0.85 -7.54
C SER A 35 -4.34 -1.15 -7.89
N ILE A 36 -5.15 -1.58 -6.93
CA ILE A 36 -6.60 -1.73 -7.17
C ILE A 36 -7.29 -0.37 -7.04
N ASP A 37 -6.87 0.41 -6.05
CA ASP A 37 -7.39 1.74 -5.80
C ASP A 37 -6.38 2.53 -4.96
N CYS A 38 -6.34 3.85 -5.19
CA CYS A 38 -5.58 4.79 -4.39
C CYS A 38 -6.54 5.78 -3.74
N MET A 39 -6.65 5.74 -2.41
CA MET A 39 -7.47 6.68 -1.66
C MET A 39 -6.61 7.81 -1.13
N LYS A 40 -6.90 9.05 -1.56
CA LYS A 40 -6.27 10.26 -1.02
C LYS A 40 -7.08 10.80 0.15
N TRP A 41 -6.48 10.87 1.34
CA TRP A 41 -7.11 11.37 2.55
C TRP A 41 -6.39 12.59 3.10
N SER A 42 -7.15 13.60 3.52
CA SER A 42 -6.62 14.75 4.26
C SER A 42 -6.23 14.34 5.68
N TRP A 43 -4.99 14.58 6.06
CA TRP A 43 -4.44 14.22 7.36
C TRP A 43 -4.39 15.44 8.29
N LYS A 44 -5.56 15.80 8.85
CA LYS A 44 -5.76 17.00 9.69
C LYS A 44 -4.80 17.13 10.89
N ASN A 45 -4.33 16.00 11.42
CA ASN A 45 -3.42 15.93 12.58
C ASN A 45 -2.05 15.32 12.21
N CYS A 46 -1.55 15.57 11.00
CA CYS A 46 -0.23 15.07 10.58
C CYS A 46 0.87 15.57 11.54
N PRO A 47 1.70 14.66 12.10
CA PRO A 47 2.83 15.05 12.95
C PRO A 47 3.79 16.01 12.22
N SER A 48 4.34 17.00 12.93
CA SER A 48 5.25 17.99 12.35
C SER A 48 6.48 17.36 11.69
N ALA A 49 6.97 16.24 12.23
CA ALA A 49 8.10 15.50 11.67
C ALA A 49 7.80 14.86 10.30
N TRP A 50 6.53 14.65 9.96
CA TRP A 50 6.07 13.96 8.73
C TRP A 50 5.47 14.94 7.72
N ARG A 51 5.09 16.15 8.16
CA ARG A 51 4.49 17.19 7.33
C ARG A 51 5.27 17.46 6.04
N ARG A 52 6.60 17.48 6.06
CA ARG A 52 7.41 17.74 4.85
C ARG A 52 7.25 16.66 3.77
N ALA A 53 7.05 15.40 4.15
CA ALA A 53 6.93 14.28 3.22
C ALA A 53 5.51 14.11 2.66
N PHE A 54 4.50 14.57 3.39
CA PHE A 54 3.08 14.37 3.06
C PHE A 54 2.32 15.67 2.74
N GLN A 55 3.01 16.80 2.70
CA GLN A 55 2.42 18.08 2.34
C GLN A 55 2.39 18.23 0.82
N ASN A 56 1.20 18.40 0.27
CA ASN A 56 1.03 18.62 -1.16
C ASN A 56 1.33 20.09 -1.56
N VAL A 57 1.28 20.38 -2.86
CA VAL A 57 1.52 21.71 -3.43
C VAL A 57 0.60 22.80 -2.83
N SER A 58 -0.62 22.44 -2.43
CA SER A 58 -1.59 23.33 -1.80
C SER A 58 -1.37 23.52 -0.28
N ARG A 59 -0.29 22.94 0.27
CA ARG A 59 0.08 22.94 1.69
C ARG A 59 -0.83 22.14 2.61
N ASP A 60 -1.72 21.34 2.06
CA ASP A 60 -2.52 20.40 2.83
C ASP A 60 -1.72 19.13 3.10
N ASP A 61 -1.80 18.63 4.32
CA ASP A 61 -1.23 17.34 4.70
C ASP A 61 -2.16 16.25 4.16
N THR A 62 -1.68 15.45 3.21
CA THR A 62 -2.47 14.39 2.58
C THR A 62 -1.69 13.09 2.52
N VAL A 63 -2.37 11.99 2.84
CA VAL A 63 -1.82 10.64 2.70
C VAL A 63 -2.54 9.93 1.57
N VAL A 64 -1.79 9.23 0.71
CA VAL A 64 -2.34 8.32 -0.27
C VAL A 64 -2.12 6.91 0.22
N LEU A 65 -3.21 6.18 0.39
CA LEU A 65 -3.21 4.76 0.69
C LEU A 65 -3.48 4.02 -0.61
N GLU A 66 -2.54 3.17 -1.01
CA GLU A 66 -2.71 2.29 -2.14
C GLU A 66 -2.93 0.86 -1.63
N ALA A 67 -4.02 0.26 -2.07
CA ALA A 67 -4.37 -1.12 -1.75
C ALA A 67 -3.98 -2.03 -2.91
N VAL A 68 -3.09 -2.98 -2.65
CA VAL A 68 -2.75 -4.04 -3.58
C VAL A 68 -3.35 -5.33 -3.04
N ALA A 69 -4.30 -5.94 -3.76
CA ALA A 69 -4.73 -7.30 -3.42
C ALA A 69 -3.89 -8.31 -4.20
N THR A 70 -3.32 -9.26 -3.49
CA THR A 70 -2.54 -10.35 -4.07
C THR A 70 -3.35 -11.64 -4.15
N ALA A 71 -2.88 -12.59 -4.98
CA ALA A 71 -3.58 -13.87 -5.21
C ALA A 71 -3.74 -14.75 -3.94
N ASP A 72 -2.99 -14.45 -2.89
CA ASP A 72 -3.05 -15.05 -1.57
C ASP A 72 -3.99 -14.32 -0.59
N LEU A 73 -4.82 -13.39 -1.10
CA LEU A 73 -5.83 -12.62 -0.36
C LEU A 73 -5.25 -11.67 0.70
N HIS A 74 -3.96 -11.33 0.61
CA HIS A 74 -3.40 -10.23 1.39
C HIS A 74 -3.71 -8.88 0.74
N ILE A 75 -4.06 -7.91 1.59
CA ILE A 75 -4.20 -6.51 1.21
C ILE A 75 -3.00 -5.78 1.78
N TRP A 76 -2.18 -5.22 0.90
CA TRP A 76 -1.04 -4.39 1.28
C TRP A 76 -1.46 -2.93 1.27
N LEU A 77 -1.04 -2.15 2.26
CA LEU A 77 -1.16 -0.69 2.26
C LEU A 77 0.22 -0.08 2.01
N SER A 78 0.38 0.61 0.88
CA SER A 78 1.55 1.46 0.60
C SER A 78 1.24 2.94 0.84
N PHE A 79 2.26 3.66 1.29
CA PHE A 79 2.24 5.12 1.37
C PHE A 79 2.99 5.67 0.17
N VAL A 80 2.33 6.52 -0.62
CA VAL A 80 2.96 7.19 -1.77
C VAL A 80 3.22 8.63 -1.41
N GLU A 81 4.50 9.02 -1.43
CA GLU A 81 4.95 10.41 -1.31
C GLU A 81 4.94 11.06 -2.72
N TYR A 82 4.49 12.32 -2.82
CA TYR A 82 4.46 13.10 -4.06
C TYR A 82 5.35 14.35 -3.94
#